data_AF-R9K291-F1
#
_entry.id   AF-R9K291-F1
#
_cell.length_a   1.000
_cell.length_b   1.000
_cell.length_c   1.000
_cell.angle_alpha   90.00
_cell.angle_beta   90.00
_cell.angle_gamma   90.00
#
_symmetry.space_group_name_H-M   'P 1'
#
loop_
_entity.id
_entity.type
_entity.pdbx_description
1 polymer ?
#
loop_
_entity_poly.entity_id
_entity_poly.type
_entity_poly.pdbx_seq_one_letter_code
_entity_poly.pdbx_strand_id
1 'polypeptide(L)'
;MKQEETMQVFRNYFNYIKRPGAADLLQWMDANGFFEAPASRRHHGANPGGLAEHSINVCRRLIQMNAEEERRQQEHAGSGATPRSEPRRACGTFNKCVSAAYTDERRGRTAAAVFEL
;
A
#
# COMPACT_ATOMS: atom_id res chain seq x y z
N MET A 1 -7.75 1.88 -14.44
CA MET A 1 -6.69 1.19 -15.24
C MET A 1 -7.27 -0.09 -15.82
N LYS A 2 -6.64 -0.76 -16.82
CA LYS A 2 -7.09 -2.12 -17.22
C LYS A 2 -6.68 -3.12 -16.13
N GLN A 3 -7.44 -4.21 -15.94
CA GLN A 3 -7.21 -5.15 -14.82
C GLN A 3 -5.79 -5.76 -14.84
N GLU A 4 -5.33 -6.24 -15.99
CA GLU A 4 -3.97 -6.79 -16.16
C GLU A 4 -2.88 -5.77 -15.77
N GLU A 5 -3.04 -4.52 -16.20
CA GLU A 5 -2.12 -3.43 -15.87
C GLU A 5 -2.12 -3.15 -14.36
N THR A 6 -3.30 -3.13 -13.73
CA THR A 6 -3.44 -3.00 -12.27
C THR A 6 -2.69 -4.11 -11.54
N MET A 7 -2.85 -5.36 -11.97
CA MET A 7 -2.15 -6.51 -11.37
C MET A 7 -0.64 -6.36 -11.51
N GLN A 8 -0.15 -6.04 -12.71
CA GLN A 8 1.27 -5.86 -12.96
C GLN A 8 1.87 -4.73 -12.12
N VAL A 9 1.21 -3.58 -12.08
CA VAL A 9 1.65 -2.42 -11.28
C VAL A 9 1.65 -2.76 -9.78
N PHE A 10 0.60 -3.43 -9.29
CA PHE A 10 0.53 -3.86 -7.89
C PHE A 10 1.68 -4.82 -7.54
N ARG A 11 1.93 -5.85 -8.38
CA ARG A 11 3.03 -6.80 -8.18
C ARG A 11 4.39 -6.11 -8.18
N ASN A 12 4.60 -5.12 -9.07
CA ASN A 12 5.80 -4.30 -9.09
C ASN A 12 6.00 -3.52 -7.79
N TYR A 13 4.95 -2.94 -7.23
CA TYR A 13 5.04 -2.32 -5.91
C TYR A 13 5.29 -3.35 -4.80
N PHE A 14 4.64 -4.50 -4.88
CA PHE A 14 4.77 -5.57 -3.90
C PHE A 14 6.20 -6.13 -3.84
N ASN A 15 6.93 -6.15 -4.96
CA ASN A 15 8.34 -6.56 -5.04
C ASN A 15 9.30 -5.75 -4.16
N TYR A 16 8.90 -4.55 -3.69
CA TYR A 16 9.67 -3.78 -2.73
C TYR A 16 9.58 -4.33 -1.30
N ILE A 17 8.60 -5.20 -0.99
CA ILE A 17 8.49 -5.89 0.29
C ILE A 17 9.52 -7.02 0.32
N LYS A 18 10.55 -6.88 1.16
CA LYS A 18 11.60 -7.90 1.35
C LYS A 18 11.40 -8.79 2.58
N ARG A 19 10.24 -8.68 3.24
CA ARG A 19 9.94 -9.48 4.44
C ARG A 19 9.75 -10.96 4.06
N PRO A 20 10.29 -11.91 4.85
CA PRO A 20 9.96 -13.32 4.67
C PRO A 20 8.45 -13.55 4.66
N GLY A 21 7.97 -14.42 3.77
CA GLY A 21 6.53 -14.70 3.56
C GLY A 21 5.78 -13.67 2.70
N ALA A 22 6.45 -12.65 2.17
CA ALA A 22 5.79 -11.68 1.28
C ALA A 22 5.28 -12.34 -0.01
N ALA A 23 6.07 -13.22 -0.63
CA ALA A 23 5.65 -13.93 -1.84
C ALA A 23 4.40 -14.79 -1.59
N ASP A 24 4.38 -15.52 -0.46
CA ASP A 24 3.24 -16.36 -0.06
C ASP A 24 1.99 -15.51 0.18
N LEU A 25 2.14 -14.34 0.83
CA LEU A 25 1.04 -13.39 1.01
C LEU A 25 0.48 -12.90 -0.33
N LEU A 26 1.35 -12.55 -1.29
CA LEU A 26 0.90 -12.11 -2.61
C LEU A 26 0.13 -13.22 -3.34
N GLN A 27 0.63 -14.46 -3.29
CA GLN A 27 -0.06 -15.61 -3.87
C GLN A 27 -1.42 -15.85 -3.20
N TRP A 28 -1.47 -15.74 -1.87
CA TRP A 28 -2.71 -15.90 -1.12
C TRP A 28 -3.72 -14.80 -1.46
N MET A 29 -3.30 -13.54 -1.58
CA MET A 29 -4.17 -12.43 -1.98
C MET A 29 -4.79 -12.67 -3.36
N ASP A 30 -3.98 -13.15 -4.32
CA ASP A 30 -4.42 -13.52 -5.66
C ASP A 30 -5.49 -14.62 -5.61
N ALA A 31 -5.20 -15.70 -4.89
CA ALA A 31 -6.12 -16.83 -4.75
C ALA A 31 -7.44 -16.49 -4.03
N ASN A 32 -7.46 -15.43 -3.21
CA ASN A 32 -8.64 -14.99 -2.45
C ASN A 32 -9.38 -13.80 -3.09
N GLY A 33 -9.13 -13.52 -4.37
CA GLY A 33 -9.93 -12.58 -5.14
C GLY A 33 -9.58 -11.11 -4.92
N PHE A 34 -8.37 -10.79 -4.46
CA PHE A 34 -7.96 -9.40 -4.22
C PHE A 34 -8.00 -8.53 -5.48
N PHE A 35 -7.70 -9.11 -6.65
CA PHE A 35 -7.64 -8.39 -7.92
C PHE A 35 -8.99 -8.26 -8.63
N GLU A 36 -10.01 -8.91 -8.08
CA GLU A 36 -11.40 -8.91 -8.55
C GLU A 36 -12.31 -8.15 -7.58
N ALA A 37 -11.92 -8.04 -6.31
CA ALA A 37 -12.70 -7.38 -5.28
C ALA A 37 -12.92 -5.88 -5.59
N PRO A 38 -14.14 -5.35 -5.34
CA PRO A 38 -14.38 -3.92 -5.38
C PRO A 38 -13.71 -3.22 -4.18
N ALA A 39 -13.32 -1.95 -4.35
CA ALA A 39 -12.77 -1.15 -3.26
C ALA A 39 -13.81 -0.76 -2.20
N SER A 40 -15.09 -0.78 -2.56
CA SER A 40 -16.20 -0.45 -1.67
C SER A 40 -17.48 -1.09 -2.18
N ARG A 41 -18.45 -1.33 -1.29
CA ARG A 41 -19.81 -1.75 -1.68
C ARG A 41 -20.69 -0.59 -2.16
N ARG A 42 -20.42 0.66 -1.76
CA ARG A 42 -21.29 1.83 -2.01
C ARG A 42 -20.56 3.09 -2.49
N HIS A 43 -19.24 3.16 -2.33
CA HIS A 43 -18.42 4.35 -2.61
C HIS A 43 -17.51 4.15 -3.84
N HIS A 44 -16.51 5.02 -4.02
CA HIS A 44 -15.57 4.98 -5.14
C HIS A 44 -14.89 3.61 -5.29
N GLY A 45 -14.80 3.14 -6.54
CA GLY A 45 -14.17 1.84 -6.85
C GLY A 45 -15.08 0.64 -6.58
N ALA A 46 -16.41 0.82 -6.55
CA ALA A 46 -17.40 -0.26 -6.47
C ALA A 46 -17.55 -1.05 -7.79
N ASN A 47 -16.42 -1.33 -8.44
CA ASN A 47 -16.30 -2.09 -9.68
C ASN A 47 -15.28 -3.23 -9.47
N PRO A 48 -15.40 -4.34 -10.22
CA PRO A 48 -14.43 -5.42 -10.14
C PRO A 48 -12.99 -4.93 -10.30
N GLY A 49 -12.10 -5.38 -9.40
CA GLY A 49 -10.70 -4.98 -9.34
C GLY A 49 -10.42 -3.58 -8.79
N GLY A 50 -11.46 -2.88 -8.31
CA GLY A 50 -11.33 -1.57 -7.69
C GLY A 50 -10.41 -1.58 -6.47
N LEU A 51 -10.35 -2.68 -5.70
CA LEU A 51 -9.51 -2.77 -4.50
C LEU A 51 -8.01 -2.64 -4.82
N ALA A 52 -7.54 -3.36 -5.83
CA ALA A 52 -6.15 -3.30 -6.24
C ALA A 52 -5.81 -1.91 -6.83
N GLU A 53 -6.71 -1.32 -7.61
CA GLU A 53 -6.57 0.06 -8.12
C GLU A 53 -6.50 1.08 -6.98
N HIS A 54 -7.39 0.97 -6.00
CA HIS A 54 -7.39 1.82 -4.82
C HIS A 54 -6.08 1.71 -4.04
N SER A 55 -5.60 0.49 -3.82
CA SER A 55 -4.34 0.23 -3.12
C SER A 55 -3.15 0.89 -3.81
N ILE A 56 -3.09 0.82 -5.15
CA ILE A 56 -2.06 1.50 -5.95
C ILE A 56 -2.13 3.02 -5.75
N ASN A 57 -3.32 3.60 -5.80
CA ASN A 57 -3.51 5.05 -5.67
C ASN A 57 -3.06 5.55 -4.29
N VAL A 58 -3.38 4.83 -3.22
CA VAL A 58 -2.89 5.12 -1.87
C VAL A 58 -1.37 5.06 -1.81
N CYS A 59 -0.76 4.02 -2.40
CA CYS A 59 0.69 3.87 -2.42
C CYS A 59 1.38 5.01 -3.18
N ARG A 60 0.86 5.40 -4.35
CA ARG A 60 1.35 6.54 -5.12
C ARG A 60 1.29 7.83 -4.31
N ARG A 61 0.16 8.11 -3.65
CA ARG A 61 0.00 9.32 -2.85
C ARG A 61 1.00 9.38 -1.70
N LEU A 62 1.22 8.27 -1.02
CA LEU A 62 2.15 8.22 0.11
C LEU A 62 3.62 8.34 -0.34
N ILE A 63 4.00 7.78 -1.48
CA ILE A 63 5.33 7.98 -2.08
C ILE A 63 5.55 9.47 -2.38
N GLN A 64 4.55 10.14 -2.97
CA GLN A 64 4.62 11.59 -3.24
C GLN A 64 4.78 12.40 -1.96
N MET A 65 3.94 12.14 -0.95
CA MET A 65 4.02 12.84 0.34
C MET A 65 5.37 12.65 1.01
N ASN A 66 5.94 11.44 1.00
CA ASN A 66 7.27 11.22 1.55
C ASN A 66 8.34 12.02 0.80
N ALA A 67 8.30 12.05 -0.54
CA ALA A 67 9.26 12.80 -1.34
C ALA A 67 9.17 14.31 -1.07
N GLU A 68 7.95 14.82 -0.89
CA GLU A 68 7.70 16.21 -0.48
C GLU A 68 8.29 16.49 0.91
N GLU A 69 8.08 15.59 1.87
CA GLU A 69 8.63 15.72 3.23
C GLU A 69 10.16 15.61 3.28
N GLU A 70 10.77 14.74 2.47
CA GLU A 70 12.22 14.66 2.32
C GLU A 70 12.82 15.95 1.77
N ARG A 71 12.17 16.56 0.76
CA ARG A 71 12.59 17.85 0.21
C ARG A 71 12.52 18.97 1.25
N ARG A 72 11.42 19.04 2.02
CA ARG A 72 11.27 20.01 3.12
C ARG A 72 12.36 19.84 4.19
N GLN A 73 12.72 18.61 4.53
CA GLN A 73 13.79 18.34 5.50
C GLN A 73 15.17 18.74 4.98
N GLN A 74 15.44 18.56 3.69
CA GLN A 74 16.69 19.01 3.06
C GLN A 74 16.79 20.54 3.04
N GLU A 75 15.69 21.23 2.72
CA GLU A 75 15.61 22.69 2.78
C GLU A 75 15.82 23.21 4.22
N HIS A 76 15.31 22.50 5.23
CA HIS A 76 15.46 22.88 6.64
C HIS A 76 16.85 22.54 7.23
N ALA A 77 17.55 21.54 6.69
CA ALA A 77 18.90 21.14 7.11
C ALA A 77 20.01 22.10 6.61
N GLY A 78 19.67 23.08 5.75
CA GLY A 78 20.57 24.16 5.32
C GLY A 78 21.04 25.09 6.46
N SER A 79 20.45 24.97 7.66
CA SER A 79 20.88 25.66 8.89
C SER A 79 21.67 24.73 9.82
N GLY A 80 22.78 24.14 9.37
CA GLY A 80 23.82 23.56 10.24
C GLY A 80 23.43 22.42 11.21
N ALA A 81 22.24 21.83 11.11
CA ALA A 81 21.84 20.70 11.95
C ALA A 81 22.14 19.39 11.24
N THR A 82 22.95 18.52 11.87
CA THR A 82 23.26 17.17 11.36
C THR A 82 21.97 16.37 11.14
N PRO A 83 21.69 15.87 9.93
CA PRO A 83 20.52 15.03 9.71
C PRO A 83 20.68 13.72 10.47
N ARG A 84 19.74 13.39 11.35
CA ARG A 84 19.57 12.01 11.82
C ARG A 84 18.94 11.23 10.65
N SER A 85 19.77 10.83 9.70
CA SER A 85 19.37 10.22 8.44
C SER A 85 19.13 8.72 8.60
N GLU A 86 17.89 8.35 8.90
CA GLU A 86 17.36 7.13 8.28
C GLU A 86 16.48 7.55 7.10
N PRO A 87 16.88 7.27 5.85
CA PRO A 87 15.98 7.46 4.72
C PRO A 87 14.74 6.62 5.01
N ARG A 88 13.55 7.26 5.05
CA ARG A 88 12.28 6.55 5.11
C ARG A 88 12.08 5.87 3.76
N ARG A 89 12.78 4.75 3.57
CA ARG A 89 12.76 3.97 2.33
C ARG A 89 11.31 3.76 1.92
N ALA A 90 10.98 3.96 0.66
CA ALA A 90 9.64 3.71 0.10
C ALA A 90 9.06 2.34 0.53
N CYS A 91 9.92 1.34 0.76
CA CYS A 91 9.61 0.05 1.36
C CYS A 91 8.91 0.15 2.74
N GLY A 92 9.36 1.02 3.65
CA GLY A 92 8.76 1.20 4.98
C GLY A 92 7.36 1.82 4.93
N THR A 93 7.13 2.71 3.96
CA THR A 93 5.81 3.33 3.75
C THR A 93 4.85 2.36 3.07
N PHE A 94 5.30 1.59 2.08
CA PHE A 94 4.49 0.54 1.48
C PHE A 94 4.11 -0.55 2.50
N ASN A 95 5.05 -0.95 3.36
CA ASN A 95 4.79 -1.92 4.44
C ASN A 95 3.77 -1.40 5.46
N LYS A 96 3.77 -0.09 5.79
CA LYS A 96 2.70 0.55 6.59
C LYS A 96 1.34 0.49 5.89
N CYS A 97 1.28 0.65 4.57
CA CYS A 97 0.01 0.61 3.81
C CYS A 97 -0.62 -0.77 3.82
N VAL A 98 0.17 -1.80 3.48
CA VAL A 98 -0.30 -3.19 3.44
C VAL A 98 -0.66 -3.68 4.84
N SER A 99 0.15 -3.32 5.86
CA SER A 99 -0.15 -3.68 7.25
C SER A 99 -1.45 -3.03 7.74
N ALA A 100 -1.68 -1.74 7.46
CA ALA A 100 -2.91 -1.05 7.86
C ALA A 100 -4.17 -1.62 7.19
N ALA A 101 -4.05 -2.14 5.97
CA ALA A 101 -5.14 -2.83 5.29
C ALA A 101 -5.46 -4.22 5.87
N TYR A 102 -4.56 -4.83 6.67
CA TYR A 102 -4.65 -6.25 7.05
C TYR A 102 -4.42 -6.57 8.55
N THR A 103 -4.18 -5.59 9.43
CA THR A 103 -3.96 -5.84 10.88
C THR A 103 -5.24 -5.86 11.75
N ASP A 104 -6.34 -6.46 11.28
CA ASP A 104 -7.50 -6.77 12.16
C ASP A 104 -7.65 -8.27 12.50
N GLU A 105 -6.64 -9.11 12.24
CA GLU A 105 -6.72 -10.54 12.65
C GLU A 105 -6.62 -10.78 14.16
N ARG A 106 -6.18 -9.80 14.98
CA ARG A 106 -6.18 -9.96 16.45
C ARG A 106 -7.56 -9.78 17.10
N ARG A 107 -8.62 -9.51 16.35
CA ARG A 107 -10.00 -9.37 16.85
C ARG A 107 -10.97 -10.44 16.37
N GLY A 108 -10.47 -11.53 15.76
CA GLY A 108 -11.30 -12.70 15.47
C GLY A 108 -12.43 -12.44 14.47
N ARG A 109 -12.24 -11.51 13.52
CA ARG A 109 -13.16 -11.33 12.39
C ARG A 109 -12.46 -11.84 11.13
N THR A 110 -13.01 -12.91 10.56
CA THR A 110 -12.68 -13.39 9.23
C THR A 110 -12.69 -12.22 8.23
N ALA A 111 -11.78 -12.24 7.26
CA ALA A 111 -11.42 -11.21 6.26
C ALA A 111 -12.53 -10.48 5.48
N ALA A 112 -13.80 -10.63 5.85
CA ALA A 112 -14.96 -9.97 5.27
C ALA A 112 -15.34 -8.62 5.91
N ALA A 113 -14.72 -8.21 7.03
CA ALA A 113 -15.25 -7.14 7.89
C ALA A 113 -14.62 -5.73 7.73
N VAL A 114 -13.66 -5.51 6.83
CA VAL A 114 -13.07 -4.15 6.60
C VAL A 114 -13.78 -3.38 5.46
N PHE A 115 -14.80 -3.97 4.82
CA PHE A 115 -15.58 -3.33 3.76
C PHE A 115 -16.98 -2.87 4.20
N GLU A 116 -17.09 -2.25 5.38
CA GLU A 116 -18.25 -1.40 5.72
C GLU A 116 -17.76 -0.02 6.17
N LEU A 117 -17.77 0.92 5.22
CA LEU A 117 -18.05 2.34 5.41
C LEU A 117 -19.23 2.69 4.50
#